data_AF-A0A822XM33-F1
#
_entry.id   AF-A0A822XM33-F1
#
_cell.length_a   1.000
_cell.length_b   1.000
_cell.length_c   1.000
_cell.angle_alpha   90.00
_cell.angle_beta   90.00
_cell.angle_gamma   90.00
#
_symmetry.space_group_name_H-M   'P 1'
#
loop_
_entity.id
_entity.type
_entity.pdbx_description
1 polymer ?
#
loop_
_entity_poly.entity_id
_entity_poly.type
_entity_poly.pdbx_seq_one_letter_code
_entity_poly.pdbx_strand_id
1 'polypeptide(L)'
;MPELNMVLVSCKRTRMFVNEDDLVRVAEGLGYHVIRASPDQMVNLRELSRVLNKCSVLVGAHKAGLTNNVFLPEGVVVVQVVGWGLEWAFEAYYGGVCVL
;
A
#
# COMPACT_ATOMS: atom_id res chain seq x y z
N MET A 1 5.48 18.60 -12.54
CA MET A 1 5.54 17.14 -12.29
C MET A 1 4.28 16.77 -11.53
N PRO A 2 3.56 15.69 -11.89
CA PRO A 2 2.44 15.23 -11.07
C PRO A 2 2.95 14.92 -9.65
N GLU A 3 2.16 15.23 -8.63
CA GLU A 3 2.51 14.87 -7.25
C GLU A 3 2.57 13.35 -7.12
N LEU A 4 3.72 12.82 -6.70
CA LEU A 4 3.92 11.40 -6.45
C LEU A 4 3.37 11.07 -5.06
N ASN A 5 2.12 10.60 -4.98
CA ASN A 5 1.51 10.21 -3.71
C ASN A 5 1.71 8.71 -3.46
N MET A 6 2.42 8.40 -2.38
CA MET A 6 2.58 7.03 -1.90
C MET A 6 1.63 6.78 -0.74
N VAL A 7 0.75 5.78 -0.86
CA VAL A 7 -0.10 5.35 0.25
C VAL A 7 0.54 4.15 0.91
N LEU A 8 0.87 4.28 2.20
CA LEU A 8 1.41 3.21 3.02
C LEU A 8 0.31 2.67 3.95
N VAL A 9 -0.02 1.40 3.80
CA VAL A 9 -1.00 0.74 4.65
C VAL A 9 -0.37 0.36 5.99
N SER A 10 -0.53 1.25 6.97
CA SER A 10 0.03 1.18 8.32
C SER A 10 -0.82 0.27 9.21
N CYS A 11 -0.56 -1.04 9.20
CA CYS A 11 -1.21 -1.97 10.13
C CYS A 11 -0.55 -1.89 11.52
N LYS A 12 -1.36 -1.76 12.58
CA LYS A 12 -0.89 -1.63 13.98
C LYS A 12 -1.07 -2.88 14.85
N ARG A 13 -1.59 -3.98 14.29
CA ARG A 13 -1.89 -5.21 15.03
C ARG A 13 -1.12 -6.41 14.54
N THR A 14 -1.30 -6.76 13.27
CA THR A 14 -0.71 -7.98 12.69
C THR A 14 -0.05 -7.62 11.36
N ARG A 15 1.13 -8.18 11.07
CA ARG A 15 1.88 -7.90 9.82
C ARG A 15 2.22 -6.41 9.68
N MET A 16 2.94 -5.90 10.68
CA MET A 16 3.34 -4.50 10.80
C MET A 16 4.70 -4.28 10.12
N PHE A 17 4.89 -3.11 9.52
CA PHE A 17 6.24 -2.63 9.22
C PHE A 17 6.84 -2.08 10.50
N VAL A 18 7.82 -2.79 11.07
CA VAL A 18 8.52 -2.33 12.28
C VAL A 18 9.47 -1.16 12.00
N ASN A 19 9.80 -0.93 10.72
CA ASN A 19 10.68 0.13 10.22
C ASN A 19 9.90 1.17 9.39
N GLU A 20 8.64 1.43 9.73
CA GLU A 20 7.76 2.33 8.96
C GLU A 20 8.36 3.74 8.79
N ASP A 21 9.02 4.26 9.82
CA ASP A 21 9.67 5.58 9.78
C ASP A 21 10.85 5.62 8.80
N ASP A 22 11.64 4.54 8.71
CA ASP A 22 12.72 4.46 7.72
C ASP A 22 12.17 4.37 6.30
N LEU A 23 11.08 3.63 6.09
CA LEU A 23 10.42 3.52 4.79
C LEU A 23 9.87 4.87 4.34
N VAL A 24 9.21 5.61 5.23
CA VAL A 24 8.74 6.97 4.94
C VAL A 24 9.90 7.89 4.61
N ARG A 25 10.97 7.88 5.42
CA ARG A 25 12.16 8.72 5.18
C ARG A 25 12.77 8.47 3.80
N VAL A 26 12.89 7.21 3.39
CA VAL A 26 13.43 6.84 2.07
C VAL A 26 12.50 7.31 0.96
N ALA A 27 11.19 7.08 1.10
CA ALA A 27 10.20 7.48 0.09
C ALA A 27 10.12 9.01 -0.08
N GLU A 28 10.12 9.77 1.02
CA GLU A 28 10.16 11.23 0.98
C GLU A 28 11.46 11.75 0.35
N GLY A 29 12.60 11.10 0.64
CA GLY A 29 13.88 11.39 0.00
C GLY A 29 13.90 11.14 -1.52
N LEU A 30 13.00 10.29 -2.02
CA LEU A 30 12.77 10.05 -3.45
C LEU A 30 11.74 11.00 -4.07
N GLY A 31 11.16 11.92 -3.29
CA GLY A 31 10.19 12.91 -3.74
C GLY A 31 8.72 12.47 -3.66
N TYR A 32 8.42 11.38 -2.94
CA TYR A 32 7.04 10.99 -2.67
C TYR A 32 6.44 11.80 -1.52
N HIS A 33 5.18 12.18 -1.66
CA HIS A 33 4.35 12.55 -0.52
C HIS A 33 3.71 11.29 0.07
N VAL A 34 4.07 10.94 1.31
CA VAL A 34 3.64 9.67 1.92
C VAL A 34 2.42 9.87 2.81
N ILE A 35 1.38 9.07 2.56
CA ILE A 35 0.16 9.01 3.36
C ILE A 35 0.12 7.68 4.11
N ARG A 36 0.20 7.73 5.44
CA ARG A 36 -0.01 6.55 6.30
C ARG A 36 -1.51 6.33 6.48
N ALA A 37 -2.03 5.25 5.92
CA ALA A 37 -3.44 4.86 6.06
C ALA A 37 -3.55 3.65 6.99
N SER A 38 -4.23 3.80 8.12
CA SER A 38 -4.54 2.65 8.97
C SER A 38 -5.68 1.82 8.35
N PRO A 39 -5.74 0.50 8.61
CA PRO A 39 -6.87 -0.34 8.18
C PRO A 39 -8.23 0.21 8.63
N ASP A 40 -8.30 0.82 9.83
CA ASP A 40 -9.52 1.44 10.36
C ASP A 40 -9.93 2.69 9.56
N GLN A 41 -8.97 3.48 9.09
CA GLN A 41 -9.23 4.62 8.18
C GLN A 41 -9.67 4.16 6.80
N MET A 42 -9.30 2.94 6.40
CA MET A 42 -9.71 2.35 5.13
C MET A 42 -11.15 1.79 5.12
N VAL A 43 -11.87 1.83 6.26
CA VAL A 43 -13.28 1.40 6.31
C VAL A 43 -14.21 2.47 5.75
N ASN A 44 -13.81 3.75 5.78
CA ASN A 44 -14.57 4.83 5.16
C ASN A 44 -14.31 4.89 3.66
N LEU A 45 -15.21 4.27 2.88
CA LEU A 45 -15.08 4.15 1.43
C LEU A 45 -14.93 5.50 0.70
N ARG A 46 -15.58 6.56 1.19
CA ARG A 46 -15.49 7.90 0.58
C ARG A 46 -14.11 8.51 0.77
N GLU A 47 -13.55 8.40 1.98
CA GLU A 47 -12.22 8.93 2.27
C GLU A 47 -11.14 8.10 1.57
N LEU A 48 -11.29 6.78 1.61
CA LEU A 48 -10.40 5.83 0.95
C LEU A 48 -10.32 6.11 -0.56
N SER A 49 -11.46 6.17 -1.25
CA SER A 49 -11.48 6.44 -2.70
C SER A 49 -10.86 7.79 -3.04
N ARG A 50 -11.10 8.83 -2.24
CA ARG A 50 -10.48 10.15 -2.45
C ARG A 50 -8.96 10.10 -2.36
N VAL A 51 -8.41 9.33 -1.40
CA VAL A 51 -6.97 9.13 -1.23
C VAL A 51 -6.40 8.27 -2.36
N LEU A 52 -7.03 7.13 -2.65
CA LEU A 52 -6.56 6.18 -3.66
C LEU A 52 -6.65 6.71 -5.10
N ASN A 53 -7.63 7.57 -5.41
CA ASN A 53 -7.73 8.24 -6.73
C ASN A 53 -6.54 9.14 -7.07
N LYS A 54 -5.75 9.54 -6.07
CA LYS A 54 -4.53 10.35 -6.25
C LYS A 54 -3.25 9.56 -6.05
N CYS A 55 -3.37 8.27 -5.72
CA CYS A 55 -2.25 7.40 -5.41
C CYS A 55 -1.47 7.08 -6.69
N SER A 56 -0.14 7.17 -6.63
CA SER A 56 0.76 6.68 -7.67
C SER A 56 1.41 5.34 -7.29
N VAL A 57 1.57 5.09 -5.98
CA VAL A 57 2.11 3.85 -5.43
C VAL A 57 1.37 3.47 -4.15
N LEU A 58 0.84 2.25 -4.07
CA LEU A 58 0.25 1.68 -2.86
C LEU A 58 1.20 0.64 -2.28
N VAL A 59 1.56 0.76 -1.01
CA VAL A 59 2.49 -0.15 -0.32
C VAL A 59 1.84 -0.75 0.92
N GLY A 60 1.98 -2.06 1.10
CA GLY A 60 1.44 -2.75 2.27
C GLY A 60 2.00 -4.15 2.46
N ALA A 61 1.84 -4.70 3.65
CA ALA A 61 2.05 -6.13 3.87
C ALA A 61 0.86 -6.94 3.36
N HIS A 62 1.09 -8.20 2.99
CA HIS A 62 0.02 -9.13 2.64
C HIS A 62 -1.03 -9.18 3.77
N LYS A 63 -2.32 -9.10 3.39
CA LYS A 63 -3.49 -9.00 4.30
C LYS A 63 -3.57 -7.72 5.17
N ALA A 64 -2.79 -6.68 4.89
CA ALA A 64 -2.93 -5.39 5.59
C ALA A 64 -4.16 -4.55 5.16
N GLY A 65 -5.01 -5.07 4.25
CA GLY A 65 -6.10 -4.32 3.63
C GLY A 65 -5.83 -3.91 2.18
N LEU A 66 -4.85 -4.55 1.53
CA LEU A 66 -4.48 -4.27 0.13
C LEU A 66 -5.57 -4.62 -0.90
N THR A 67 -6.64 -5.32 -0.53
CA THR A 67 -7.81 -5.58 -1.40
C THR A 67 -8.53 -4.31 -1.83
N ASN A 68 -8.27 -3.18 -1.15
CA ASN A 68 -8.74 -1.87 -1.56
C ASN A 68 -8.07 -1.35 -2.85
N ASN A 69 -7.10 -2.08 -3.40
CA ASN A 69 -6.51 -1.80 -4.70
C ASN A 69 -7.53 -1.73 -5.85
N VAL A 70 -8.72 -2.31 -5.69
CA VAL A 70 -9.84 -2.20 -6.64
C VAL A 70 -10.27 -0.74 -6.92
N PHE A 71 -9.94 0.19 -6.02
CA PHE A 71 -10.23 1.63 -6.19
C PHE A 71 -9.05 2.42 -6.80
N LEU A 72 -7.96 1.75 -7.17
CA LEU A 72 -6.82 2.43 -7.78
C LEU A 72 -7.11 2.80 -9.24
N PRO A 73 -6.70 3.99 -9.70
CA PRO A 73 -6.72 4.32 -11.11
C PRO A 73 -5.75 3.44 -11.90
N GLU A 74 -5.90 3.42 -13.22
CA GLU A 74 -4.98 2.74 -14.12
C GLU A 74 -3.55 3.30 -14.00
N GLY A 75 -2.55 2.43 -14.07
CA GLY A 75 -1.12 2.82 -14.01
C GLY A 75 -0.53 2.97 -12.61
N VAL A 76 -1.29 2.68 -11.55
CA VAL A 76 -0.76 2.66 -10.17
C VAL A 76 0.06 1.40 -9.90
N VAL A 77 1.21 1.58 -9.25
CA VAL A 77 2.04 0.46 -8.78
C VAL A 77 1.58 0.00 -7.40
N VAL A 78 1.43 -1.32 -7.21
CA VAL A 78 1.18 -1.93 -5.90
C VAL A 78 2.43 -2.69 -5.47
N VAL A 79 2.99 -2.32 -4.32
CA VAL A 79 4.11 -3.03 -3.69
C VAL A 79 3.57 -3.80 -2.50
N GLN A 80 3.69 -5.13 -2.55
CA GLN A 80 3.22 -6.00 -1.48
C GLN A 80 4.39 -6.75 -0.85
N VAL A 81 4.58 -6.57 0.45
CA VAL A 81 5.51 -7.42 1.21
C VAL A 81 4.77 -8.69 1.63
N VAL A 82 5.18 -9.82 1.06
CA VAL A 82 4.57 -11.13 1.28
C VAL A 82 5.38 -11.90 2.33
N GLY A 83 4.67 -12.46 3.33
CA GLY A 83 5.31 -13.32 4.31
C GLY A 83 5.68 -14.67 3.70
N TRP A 84 6.75 -15.29 4.19
CA TRP A 84 7.22 -16.59 3.74
C TRP A 84 6.10 -17.66 3.77
N GLY A 85 5.94 -18.41 2.68
CA GLY A 85 4.93 -19.46 2.55
C GLY A 85 3.52 -18.95 2.22
N LEU A 86 3.37 -17.65 1.93
CA LEU A 86 2.11 -17.03 1.49
C LEU A 86 2.13 -16.61 0.02
N GLU A 87 3.12 -17.06 -0.75
CA GLU A 87 3.26 -16.77 -2.17
C GLU A 87 2.03 -17.23 -2.96
N TRP A 88 1.51 -18.42 -2.62
CA TRP A 88 0.28 -18.96 -3.21
C TRP A 88 -0.93 -18.03 -2.99
N ALA A 89 -1.03 -17.41 -1.81
CA ALA A 89 -2.17 -16.56 -1.45
C ALA A 89 -2.06 -15.21 -2.16
N PHE A 90 -0.85 -14.70 -2.31
CA PHE A 90 -0.58 -13.54 -3.13
C PHE A 90 -0.95 -13.80 -4.59
N GLU A 91 -0.50 -14.91 -5.18
CA GLU A 91 -0.77 -15.26 -6.56
C GLU A 91 -2.27 -15.43 -6.83
N ALA A 92 -2.98 -16.14 -5.95
CA ALA A 92 -4.41 -16.37 -6.05
C ALA A 92 -5.26 -15.09 -5.92
N TYR A 93 -4.84 -14.13 -5.09
CA TYR A 93 -5.65 -12.92 -4.82
C TYR A 93 -5.24 -11.70 -5.63
N TYR A 94 -4.00 -11.62 -6.09
CA TYR A 94 -3.44 -10.43 -6.74
C TYR A 94 -2.81 -10.70 -8.11
N GLY A 95 -2.89 -11.93 -8.62
CA GLY A 95 -2.49 -12.24 -10.01
C GLY A 95 -0.99 -12.35 -10.26
N GLY A 96 -0.16 -12.45 -9.21
CA GLY A 96 1.20 -12.98 -9.33
C GLY A 96 2.32 -11.99 -9.71
N VAL A 97 2.10 -10.68 -9.77
CA VAL A 97 3.21 -9.72 -10.03
C VAL A 97 3.80 -9.16 -8.74
N CYS A 98 4.87 -9.80 -8.28
CA CYS A 98 5.63 -9.43 -7.08
C CYS A 98 6.86 -8.60 -7.52
N VAL A 99 7.11 -7.47 -6.86
CA VAL A 99 8.43 -6.80 -6.94
C VAL A 99 9.00 -6.83 -5.52
N LEU A 100 10.19 -7.43 -5.44
CA LEU A 100 10.96 -7.89 -4.27
C LEU A 100 10.94 -6.96 -3.05
#